data_AF-A0A6N2MRM0-F1
#
_entry.id   AF-A0A6N2MRM0-F1
#
_cell.length_a   1.000
_cell.length_b   1.000
_cell.length_c   1.000
_cell.angle_alpha   90.00
_cell.angle_beta   90.00
_cell.angle_gamma   90.00
#
_symmetry.space_group_name_H-M   'P 1'
#
loop_
_entity.id
_entity.type
_entity.pdbx_description
1 polymer ?
#
loop_
_entity_poly.entity_id
_entity_poly.type
_entity_poly.pdbx_seq_one_letter_code
_entity_poly.pdbx_strand_id
1 'polypeptide(L)'
;MQKMQENTVASELINFLNASPTAFHAVEEAKKRLRNAGYEQVSERQDWNLEAGKRYFFTRNHSTIVAFAIGNKFEAGNGFYIVGAHTDSPCLKLKPVSKVGI
;
A
#
# COMPACT_ATOMS: atom_id res chain seq x y z
N MET A 1 9.43 -24.17 -25.64
CA MET A 1 10.02 -22.82 -25.58
C MET A 1 9.04 -21.91 -24.84
N GLN A 2 9.27 -21.64 -23.56
CA GLN A 2 8.48 -20.63 -22.83
C GLN A 2 8.88 -19.26 -23.36
N LYS A 3 7.93 -18.49 -23.90
CA LYS A 3 8.14 -17.07 -24.17
C LYS A 3 8.41 -16.39 -22.83
N MET A 4 9.62 -15.86 -22.66
CA MET A 4 9.97 -14.99 -21.56
C MET A 4 9.09 -13.73 -21.71
N GLN A 5 8.14 -13.56 -20.81
CA GLN A 5 7.21 -12.44 -20.82
C GLN A 5 7.99 -11.17 -20.47
N GLU A 6 8.08 -10.19 -21.37
CA GLU A 6 8.64 -8.88 -21.06
C GLU A 6 7.80 -8.23 -19.95
N ASN A 7 8.36 -8.14 -18.75
CA ASN A 7 7.74 -7.48 -17.61
C ASN A 7 7.85 -5.97 -17.79
N THR A 8 6.92 -5.40 -18.55
CA THR A 8 6.78 -3.94 -18.68
C THR A 8 6.12 -3.36 -17.44
N VAL A 9 6.36 -2.07 -17.17
CA VAL A 9 5.65 -1.32 -16.11
C VAL A 9 4.12 -1.41 -16.29
N ALA A 10 3.64 -1.42 -17.54
CA ALA A 10 2.22 -1.58 -17.84
C ALA A 10 1.69 -2.97 -17.42
N SER A 11 2.44 -4.04 -17.70
CA SER A 11 2.08 -5.40 -17.28
C SER A 11 2.01 -5.52 -15.75
N GLU A 12 2.95 -4.92 -15.03
CA GLU A 12 2.98 -4.93 -13.56
C GLU A 12 1.84 -4.13 -12.93
N LEU A 13 1.47 -3.00 -13.56
CA LEU A 13 0.32 -2.20 -13.18
C LEU A 13 -0.97 -3.01 -13.38
N ILE A 14 -1.15 -3.65 -14.53
CA ILE A 14 -2.32 -4.51 -14.79
C ILE A 14 -2.42 -5.62 -13.74
N ASN A 15 -1.29 -6.27 -13.40
CA ASN A 15 -1.26 -7.29 -12.34
C ASN A 15 -1.66 -6.72 -10.97
N PHE A 16 -1.20 -5.50 -10.63
CA PHE A 16 -1.59 -4.82 -9.40
C PHE A 16 -3.10 -4.56 -9.37
N LEU A 17 -3.65 -4.01 -10.45
CA LEU A 17 -5.08 -3.68 -10.56
C LEU A 17 -5.95 -4.93 -10.47
N ASN A 18 -5.59 -6.01 -11.17
CA ASN A 18 -6.30 -7.28 -11.12
C ASN A 18 -6.29 -7.92 -9.72
N ALA A 19 -5.21 -7.75 -8.96
CA ALA A 19 -5.13 -8.19 -7.57
C ALA A 19 -5.88 -7.29 -6.58
N SER A 20 -6.38 -6.13 -7.02
CA SER A 20 -6.86 -5.04 -6.17
C SER A 20 -8.32 -4.63 -6.45
N PRO A 21 -9.31 -5.54 -6.39
CA PRO A 21 -10.71 -5.24 -6.74
C PRO A 21 -11.41 -4.25 -5.78
N THR A 22 -10.80 -3.94 -4.64
CA THR A 22 -11.32 -2.99 -3.64
C THR A 22 -10.13 -2.25 -3.01
N ALA A 23 -10.38 -1.11 -2.36
CA ALA A 23 -9.36 -0.38 -1.60
C ALA A 23 -8.62 -1.25 -0.56
N PHE A 24 -9.31 -2.20 0.09
CA PHE A 24 -8.69 -3.12 1.04
C PHE A 24 -7.68 -4.07 0.38
N HIS A 25 -8.04 -4.58 -0.80
CA HIS A 25 -7.15 -5.44 -1.59
C HIS A 25 -5.97 -4.65 -2.18
N ALA A 26 -6.19 -3.39 -2.59
CA ALA A 26 -5.13 -2.50 -3.04
C ALA A 26 -4.09 -2.26 -1.95
N VAL A 27 -4.53 -2.02 -0.71
CA VAL A 27 -3.65 -1.90 0.44
C VAL A 27 -2.93 -3.22 0.73
N GLU A 28 -3.63 -4.36 0.70
CA GLU A 28 -2.98 -5.65 0.96
C GLU A 28 -1.91 -6.01 -0.09
N GLU A 29 -2.17 -5.73 -1.37
CA GLU A 29 -1.19 -5.92 -2.43
C GLU A 29 0.00 -4.94 -2.28
N ALA A 30 -0.26 -3.68 -1.93
CA ALA A 30 0.80 -2.71 -1.63
C ALA A 30 1.67 -3.17 -0.45
N LYS A 31 1.07 -3.71 0.62
CA LYS A 31 1.80 -4.28 1.77
C LYS A 31 2.73 -5.40 1.34
N LYS A 32 2.27 -6.33 0.51
CA LYS A 32 3.12 -7.44 0.00
C LYS A 32 4.32 -6.90 -0.76
N ARG A 33 4.09 -5.95 -1.68
CA ARG A 33 5.17 -5.32 -2.45
C ARG A 33 6.16 -4.57 -1.56
N LEU A 34 5.67 -3.82 -0.56
CA LEU A 34 6.52 -3.12 0.40
C LEU A 34 7.37 -4.08 1.25
N ARG A 35 6.77 -5.17 1.75
CA ARG A 35 7.52 -6.21 2.49
C ARG A 35 8.57 -6.88 1.61
N ASN A 36 8.24 -7.21 0.36
CA ASN A 36 9.20 -7.77 -0.60
C ASN A 36 10.33 -6.79 -0.93
N ALA A 37 10.05 -5.49 -0.90
CA ALA A 37 11.05 -4.42 -1.01
C ALA A 37 11.81 -4.16 0.30
N GLY A 38 11.57 -4.94 1.36
CA GLY A 38 12.28 -4.86 2.64
C GLY A 38 11.78 -3.76 3.58
N TYR A 39 10.52 -3.30 3.44
CA TYR A 39 9.90 -2.43 4.42
C TYR A 39 9.36 -3.23 5.62
N GLU A 40 9.52 -2.65 6.81
CA GLU A 40 9.00 -3.21 8.06
C GLU A 40 7.62 -2.62 8.38
N GLN A 41 6.68 -3.45 8.82
CA GLN A 41 5.36 -2.94 9.23
C GLN A 41 5.41 -2.47 10.68
N VAL A 42 4.98 -1.24 10.92
CA VAL A 42 4.76 -0.70 12.27
C VAL A 42 3.26 -0.60 12.58
N SER A 43 2.91 -0.63 13.86
CA SER A 43 1.53 -0.51 14.33
C SER A 43 1.27 0.89 14.86
N GLU A 44 0.22 1.56 14.38
CA GLU A 44 -0.20 2.87 14.89
C GLU A 44 -0.61 2.87 16.37
N ARG A 45 -0.75 1.69 16.98
CA ARG A 45 -1.16 1.52 18.39
C ARG A 45 0.02 1.34 19.34
N GLN A 46 1.24 1.36 18.82
CA GLN A 46 2.46 1.13 19.58
C GLN A 46 3.40 2.32 19.39
N ASP A 47 4.27 2.54 20.37
CA ASP A 47 5.39 3.45 20.20
C ASP A 47 6.32 2.93 19.12
N TRP A 48 6.84 3.83 18.29
CA TRP A 48 7.73 3.48 17.18
C TRP A 48 9.18 3.73 17.57
N ASN A 49 10.01 2.69 17.48
CA ASN A 49 11.46 2.84 17.51
C ASN A 49 11.99 2.86 16.07
N LEU A 50 12.07 4.06 15.49
CA LEU A 50 12.47 4.26 14.09
C LEU A 50 13.97 4.55 14.00
N GLU A 51 14.62 3.99 12.99
CA GLU A 51 16.06 4.18 12.75
C GLU A 51 16.34 4.80 11.37
N ALA A 52 17.35 5.68 11.32
CA ALA A 52 17.86 6.19 10.05
C ALA A 52 18.37 5.04 9.16
N GLY A 53 18.11 5.12 7.87
CA GLY A 53 18.44 4.07 6.90
C GLY A 53 17.42 2.94 6.80
N LYS A 54 16.45 2.86 7.71
CA LYS A 54 15.35 1.90 7.65
C LYS A 54 14.13 2.46 6.94
N ARG A 55 13.21 1.56 6.61
CA ARG A 55 12.02 1.82 5.81
C ARG A 55 10.83 1.10 6.42
N TYR A 56 9.73 1.81 6.56
CA TYR A 56 8.60 1.38 7.35
C TYR A 56 7.30 1.68 6.63
N PHE A 57 6.25 0.94 6.98
CA PHE A 57 4.89 1.30 6.59
C PHE A 57 3.90 0.97 7.69
N PHE A 58 2.76 1.65 7.69
CA PHE A 58 1.60 1.29 8.49
C PHE A 58 0.33 1.40 7.65
N THR A 59 -0.76 0.84 8.18
CA THR A 59 -2.08 0.94 7.57
C THR A 59 -3.10 1.45 8.55
N ARG A 60 -4.02 2.29 8.06
CA ARG A 60 -5.17 2.76 8.83
C ARG A 60 -6.46 2.23 8.20
N ASN A 61 -7.34 1.67 9.02
CA ASN A 61 -8.60 1.05 8.58
C ASN A 61 -8.44 -0.05 7.50
N HIS A 62 -7.22 -0.56 7.29
CA HIS A 62 -6.87 -1.47 6.20
C HIS A 62 -7.16 -0.96 4.77
N SER A 63 -7.59 0.30 4.61
CA SER A 63 -7.91 0.92 3.32
C SER A 63 -7.00 2.10 2.99
N THR A 64 -6.23 2.59 3.95
CA THR A 64 -5.12 3.55 3.74
C THR A 64 -3.80 2.89 4.10
N ILE A 65 -2.76 3.19 3.31
CA ILE A 65 -1.38 2.79 3.57
C ILE A 65 -0.46 4.00 3.50
N VAL A 66 0.48 4.08 4.43
CA VAL A 66 1.54 5.09 4.43
C VAL A 66 2.86 4.34 4.52
N ALA A 67 3.74 4.57 3.56
CA ALA A 67 5.08 4.01 3.53
C ALA A 67 6.10 5.15 3.49
N PHE A 68 7.18 5.01 4.25
CA PHE A 68 8.24 6.00 4.33
C PHE A 68 9.60 5.33 4.51
N ALA A 69 10.63 5.93 3.91
CA ALA A 69 12.02 5.53 4.05
C ALA A 69 12.81 6.67 4.71
N ILE A 70 13.54 6.36 5.76
CA ILE A 70 14.31 7.33 6.52
C ILE A 70 15.73 7.36 5.94
N GLY A 71 16.15 8.51 5.42
CA GLY A 71 17.51 8.64 4.88
C GLY A 71 18.58 8.44 5.95
N ASN A 72 19.75 7.92 5.57
CA ASN A 72 20.87 7.66 6.50
C ASN A 72 21.38 8.91 7.25
N LYS A 73 21.14 10.10 6.71
CA LYS A 73 21.55 11.39 7.28
C LYS A 73 20.35 12.21 7.77
N PHE A 74 19.21 11.57 7.96
CA PHE A 74 18.03 12.24 8.46
C PHE A 74 18.25 12.63 9.93
N GLU A 75 17.95 13.88 10.25
CA GLU A 75 17.91 14.41 11.61
C GLU A 75 16.57 15.09 11.83
N ALA A 76 16.12 15.15 13.08
CA ALA A 76 14.87 15.82 13.42
C ALA A 76 14.94 17.31 13.00
N GLY A 77 13.97 17.75 12.21
CA GLY A 77 13.94 19.10 11.60
C GLY A 77 14.23 19.09 10.10
N ASN A 78 14.76 18.00 9.54
CA ASN A 78 14.88 17.83 8.10
C ASN A 78 13.50 17.73 7.42
N GLY A 79 13.43 18.09 6.14
CA GLY A 79 12.20 18.05 5.35
C GLY A 79 11.80 16.64 4.87
N PHE A 80 10.65 16.57 4.20
CA PHE A 80 10.09 15.35 3.63
C PHE A 80 9.82 15.52 2.13
N TYR A 81 10.04 14.46 1.36
CA TYR A 81 9.51 14.33 0.00
C TYR A 81 8.28 13.42 0.05
N ILE A 82 7.11 13.97 -0.30
CA ILE A 82 5.83 13.29 -0.12
C ILE A 82 5.12 13.16 -1.46
N VAL A 83 4.66 11.95 -1.77
CA VAL A 83 3.75 11.67 -2.89
C VAL A 83 2.45 11.15 -2.30
N GLY A 84 1.33 11.77 -2.70
CA GLY A 84 -0.01 11.38 -2.29
C GLY A 84 -0.82 10.79 -3.44
N ALA A 85 -1.57 9.74 -3.15
CA ALA A 85 -2.56 9.12 -4.03
C ALA A 85 -3.71 8.55 -3.19
N HIS A 86 -4.77 8.07 -3.84
CA HIS A 86 -5.91 7.42 -3.17
C HIS A 86 -6.08 5.98 -3.64
N THR A 87 -6.62 5.12 -2.77
CA THR A 87 -6.75 3.66 -2.99
C THR A 87 -8.15 3.25 -3.44
N ASP A 88 -9.13 4.14 -3.31
CA ASP A 88 -10.52 3.91 -3.67
C ASP A 88 -10.82 4.35 -5.10
N SER A 89 -11.88 3.77 -5.65
CA SER A 89 -12.46 4.12 -6.93
C SER A 89 -13.98 4.11 -6.79
N PRO A 90 -14.73 4.86 -7.62
CA PRO A 90 -16.18 4.75 -7.68
C PRO A 90 -16.60 3.28 -7.91
N CYS A 91 -17.49 2.78 -7.07
CA CYS A 91 -17.98 1.40 -7.16
C CYS A 91 -19.39 1.26 -6.58
N LEU A 92 -20.06 0.17 -6.97
CA LEU A 92 -21.30 -0.25 -6.32
C LEU A 92 -20.97 -0.92 -4.99
N LYS A 93 -21.56 -0.44 -3.89
CA LYS A 93 -21.46 -1.06 -2.57
C LYS A 93 -22.80 -1.65 -2.17
N LEU A 94 -22.78 -2.83 -1.56
CA LEU A 94 -23.97 -3.44 -1.00
C LEU A 94 -24.43 -2.63 0.23
N LYS A 95 -25.74 -2.36 0.30
CA LYS A 95 -26.35 -1.82 1.51
C LYS A 95 -26.26 -2.86 2.64
N PRO A 96 -26.17 -2.44 3.92
CA PRO A 96 -26.20 -3.38 5.05
C PRO A 96 -27.43 -4.31 5.04
N VAL A 97 -28.59 -3.79 4.60
CA VAL A 97 -29.77 -4.59 4.25
C VAL A 97 -29.90 -4.60 2.73
N SER A 98 -29.51 -5.72 2.12
CA SER A 98 -29.45 -5.90 0.66
C SER A 98 -30.59 -6.73 0.11
N LYS A 99 -31.45 -7.31 0.96
CA LYS A 99 -32.65 -8.02 0.52
C LYS A 99 -33.58 -7.02 -0.17
N VAL A 100 -33.85 -7.27 -1.45
CA VAL A 100 -34.90 -6.57 -2.18
C VAL A 100 -36.23 -7.28 -1.85
N GLY A 101 -37.26 -6.50 -1.52
CA GLY A 101 -38.55 -7.03 -1.08
C GLY A 101 -39.14 -8.03 -2.08
N ILE A 102 -39.39 -9.24 -1.59
CA ILE A 102 -40.49 -10.11 -1.98
C ILE A 102 -41.24 -10.39 -0.68
#